data_AF-A0A9D9MIQ9-F1
#
_entry.id   AF-A0A9D9MIQ9-F1
#
_cell.length_a   1.000
_cell.length_b   1.000
_cell.length_c   1.000
_cell.angle_alpha   90.00
_cell.angle_beta   90.00
_cell.angle_gamma   90.00
#
_symmetry.space_group_name_H-M   'P 1'
#
loop_
_entity.id
_entity.type
_entity.pdbx_description
1 polymer ?
#
loop_
_entity_poly.entity_id
_entity_poly.type
_entity_poly.pdbx_seq_one_letter_code
_entity_poly.pdbx_strand_id
1 'polypeptide(L)'
;MHHLILRPGPELVLRAFRPEPDELGPRPKERKVTDRAHEFLFEAITLHPQVTLADVFALMEASPLLKRIYRPSFVGELCAEASKGPVHGEQQPAHDRIETLELYAQWGLDTHTQTYSGTTRLRLHGVGPVLQEDHPEEHKRKGERIEWAVSLTPLRSLLALPVRVNQSVRITEDDQAAQAWMQEIGRAQVEDVTLGQVIEGLMWELSFHGGPAEQEAVAEGLRQQVAELKDGTAKTYSSDEVFERLGLPGCEGLFDEFGGHEPREVDQALRDIGDTENAADWIARKFEGRVVVKPEFRHLNGREFRRARQDLRR
;
A
#
# COMPACT_ATOMS: atom_id res chain seq x y z
N MET A 1 0.98 -14.41 28.26
CA MET A 1 0.46 -14.18 26.90
C MET A 1 1.38 -14.95 25.99
N HIS A 2 0.90 -15.90 25.18
CA HIS A 2 1.82 -16.68 24.36
C HIS A 2 2.35 -15.82 23.21
N HIS A 3 3.56 -16.11 22.75
CA HIS A 3 4.22 -15.36 21.68
C HIS A 3 4.92 -16.32 20.73
N LEU A 4 4.76 -16.09 19.43
CA LEU A 4 5.38 -16.89 18.38
C LEU A 4 6.71 -16.29 17.94
N ILE A 5 7.64 -17.16 17.58
CA ILE A 5 8.86 -16.76 16.87
C ILE A 5 8.99 -17.64 15.63
N LEU A 6 9.02 -17.02 14.45
CA LEU A 6 9.41 -17.71 13.22
C LEU A 6 10.92 -17.55 13.03
N ARG A 7 11.62 -18.68 12.91
CA ARG A 7 13.06 -18.78 12.66
C ARG A 7 13.33 -19.33 11.25
N PRO A 8 14.55 -19.15 10.72
CA PRO A 8 14.96 -19.80 9.48
C PRO A 8 14.76 -21.32 9.55
N GLY A 9 14.46 -21.97 8.43
CA GLY A 9 14.21 -23.41 8.43
C GLY A 9 12.77 -23.76 8.84
N PRO A 10 11.79 -23.07 8.24
CA PRO A 10 10.42 -22.79 8.74
C PRO A 10 10.09 -23.16 10.21
N GLU A 11 10.95 -22.81 11.16
CA GLU A 11 10.71 -23.22 12.55
C GLU A 11 9.84 -22.19 13.28
N LEU A 12 8.60 -22.57 13.60
CA LEU A 12 7.69 -21.79 14.41
C LEU A 12 7.67 -22.36 15.83
N VAL A 13 8.06 -21.54 16.80
CA VAL A 13 8.06 -21.89 18.23
C VAL A 13 7.14 -20.98 19.02
N LEU A 14 6.50 -21.55 20.04
CA LEU A 14 5.68 -20.84 21.01
C LEU A 14 6.45 -20.63 22.31
N ARG A 15 6.41 -19.40 22.83
CA ARG A 15 6.93 -19.00 24.14
C ARG A 15 5.84 -18.38 25.00
N ALA A 16 6.12 -18.28 26.31
CA ALA A 16 5.20 -17.68 27.29
C ALA A 16 5.26 -16.14 27.35
N PHE A 17 6.27 -15.53 26.73
CA PHE A 17 6.51 -14.10 26.70
C PHE A 17 7.17 -13.70 25.38
N ARG A 18 6.97 -12.43 25.00
CA ARG A 18 7.66 -11.81 23.87
C ARG A 18 9.19 -11.84 24.09
N PRO A 19 9.98 -12.20 23.07
CA PRO A 19 11.43 -12.12 23.15
C PRO A 19 11.92 -10.67 23.05
N GLU A 20 12.99 -10.35 23.77
CA GLU A 20 13.81 -9.19 23.44
C GLU A 20 14.57 -9.44 22.11
N PRO A 21 15.03 -8.39 21.39
CA PRO A 21 15.66 -8.53 20.08
C PRO A 21 16.87 -9.48 20.02
N ASP A 22 17.63 -9.59 21.11
CA ASP A 22 18.79 -10.48 21.25
C ASP A 22 18.43 -11.90 21.72
N GLU A 23 17.16 -12.17 22.01
CA GLU A 23 16.68 -13.42 22.60
C GLU A 23 16.01 -14.39 21.61
N LEU A 24 16.25 -14.22 20.32
CA LEU A 24 15.55 -14.99 19.28
C LEU A 24 16.08 -16.42 19.06
N GLY A 25 17.24 -16.75 19.62
CA GLY A 25 17.83 -18.11 19.59
C GLY A 25 17.08 -19.12 20.47
N PRO A 26 17.36 -20.44 20.35
CA PRO A 26 16.64 -21.49 21.09
C PRO A 26 16.69 -21.33 22.61
N ARG A 27 15.56 -21.60 23.30
CA ARG A 27 15.45 -21.59 24.77
C ARG A 27 14.80 -22.85 25.33
N PRO A 28 15.11 -23.22 26.59
CA PRO A 28 14.38 -24.29 27.28
C PRO A 28 12.88 -24.00 27.35
N LYS A 29 12.05 -25.04 27.26
CA LYS A 29 10.57 -24.99 27.35
C LYS A 29 9.86 -24.31 26.17
N GLU A 30 10.55 -24.08 25.06
CA GLU A 30 9.88 -23.76 23.79
C GLU A 30 9.06 -24.95 23.30
N ARG A 31 7.88 -24.67 22.75
CA ARG A 31 7.07 -25.68 22.06
C ARG A 31 7.13 -25.41 20.57
N LYS A 32 7.69 -26.35 19.81
CA LYS A 32 7.60 -26.33 18.35
C LYS A 32 6.16 -26.55 17.91
N VAL A 33 5.68 -25.65 17.06
CA VAL A 33 4.28 -25.62 16.57
C VAL A 33 4.20 -25.41 15.05
N THR A 34 5.31 -25.60 14.33
CA THR A 34 5.39 -25.46 12.85
C THR A 34 4.26 -26.16 12.10
N ASP A 35 3.98 -27.43 12.41
CA ASP A 35 2.96 -28.25 11.75
C ASP A 35 1.51 -27.87 12.14
N ARG A 36 1.37 -27.07 13.20
CA ARG A 36 0.11 -26.61 13.77
C ARG A 36 -0.02 -25.09 13.75
N ALA A 37 0.71 -24.42 12.87
CA ALA A 37 0.73 -22.96 12.76
C ALA A 37 -0.67 -22.34 12.59
N HIS A 38 -1.60 -23.06 11.95
CA HIS A 38 -3.01 -22.67 11.81
C HIS A 38 -3.74 -22.49 13.16
N GLU A 39 -3.33 -23.17 14.24
CA GLU A 39 -3.93 -23.02 15.57
C GLU A 39 -3.56 -21.67 16.23
N PHE A 40 -2.54 -20.97 15.71
CA PHE A 40 -1.93 -19.79 16.35
C PHE A 40 -1.99 -18.53 15.48
N LEU A 41 -2.91 -18.46 14.51
CA LEU A 41 -3.04 -17.31 13.60
C LEU A 41 -3.27 -15.98 14.31
N PHE A 42 -3.87 -15.99 15.50
CA PHE A 42 -4.16 -14.79 16.29
C PHE A 42 -3.13 -14.48 17.37
N GLU A 43 -2.09 -15.30 17.52
CA GLU A 43 -1.02 -15.04 18.47
C GLU A 43 -0.02 -14.03 17.87
N ALA A 44 0.50 -13.16 18.73
CA ALA A 44 1.56 -12.24 18.36
C ALA A 44 2.81 -12.98 17.89
N ILE A 45 3.52 -12.43 16.91
CA ILE A 45 4.70 -13.04 16.30
C ILE A 45 5.87 -12.07 16.18
N THR A 46 7.08 -12.60 16.39
CA THR A 46 8.33 -11.97 15.98
C THR A 46 8.98 -12.79 14.87
N LEU A 47 9.38 -12.14 13.79
CA LEU A 47 10.17 -12.76 12.73
C LEU A 47 11.65 -12.62 13.07
N HIS A 48 12.40 -13.74 13.05
CA HIS A 48 13.85 -13.67 13.18
C HIS A 48 14.45 -12.86 12.02
N PRO A 49 15.51 -12.04 12.24
CA PRO A 49 16.18 -11.25 11.19
C PRO A 49 16.78 -12.04 10.03
N GLN A 50 16.61 -13.36 9.96
CA GLN A 50 17.10 -14.18 8.86
C GLN A 50 15.97 -14.96 8.19
N VAL A 51 14.72 -14.79 8.66
CA VAL A 51 13.55 -15.33 7.99
C VAL A 51 13.46 -14.71 6.60
N THR A 52 13.38 -15.57 5.61
CA THR A 52 13.17 -15.25 4.21
C THR A 52 11.72 -15.50 3.80
N LEU A 53 11.34 -15.02 2.62
CA LEU A 53 10.03 -15.35 2.07
C LEU A 53 9.87 -16.87 1.84
N ALA A 54 10.96 -17.56 1.46
CA ALA A 54 10.97 -19.01 1.32
C ALA A 54 10.62 -19.73 2.63
N ASP A 55 11.09 -19.24 3.78
CA ASP A 55 10.74 -19.83 5.08
C ASP A 55 9.24 -19.70 5.39
N VAL A 56 8.60 -18.60 4.96
CA VAL A 56 7.15 -18.42 5.12
C VAL A 56 6.38 -19.44 4.26
N PHE A 57 6.74 -19.62 2.99
CA PHE A 57 6.11 -20.64 2.14
C PHE A 57 6.35 -22.05 2.66
N ALA A 58 7.54 -22.33 3.20
CA ALA A 58 7.83 -23.62 3.79
C ALA A 58 7.03 -23.87 5.11
N LEU A 59 6.69 -22.81 5.86
CA LEU A 59 5.74 -22.89 6.97
C LEU A 59 4.32 -23.23 6.48
N MET A 60 3.88 -22.64 5.37
CA MET A 60 2.60 -22.96 4.73
C MET A 60 2.54 -24.43 4.28
N GLU A 61 3.64 -24.94 3.74
CA GLU A 61 3.76 -26.36 3.36
C GLU A 61 3.72 -27.29 4.58
N ALA A 62 4.34 -26.91 5.68
CA ALA A 62 4.36 -27.71 6.90
C ALA A 62 2.99 -27.81 7.60
N SER A 63 2.07 -26.87 7.34
CA SER A 63 0.71 -26.86 7.92
C SER A 63 -0.35 -26.84 6.80
N PRO A 64 -0.81 -28.01 6.31
CA PRO A 64 -1.77 -28.09 5.21
C PRO A 64 -3.09 -27.34 5.44
N LEU A 65 -3.49 -27.15 6.70
CA LEU A 65 -4.68 -26.37 7.05
C LEU A 65 -4.50 -24.87 6.76
N LEU A 66 -3.28 -24.32 6.83
CA LEU A 66 -3.02 -22.94 6.39
C LEU A 66 -3.32 -22.78 4.89
N LYS A 67 -2.90 -23.74 4.07
CA LYS A 67 -3.22 -23.73 2.63
C LYS A 67 -4.72 -23.75 2.35
N ARG A 68 -5.52 -24.38 3.21
CA ARG A 68 -6.98 -24.36 3.09
C ARG A 68 -7.58 -23.02 3.50
N ILE A 69 -7.08 -22.43 4.59
CA ILE A 69 -7.53 -21.12 5.10
C ILE A 69 -7.25 -20.02 4.06
N TYR A 70 -6.04 -20.00 3.50
CA TYR A 70 -5.59 -19.00 2.53
C TYR A 70 -5.80 -19.40 1.07
N ARG A 71 -6.64 -20.42 0.81
CA ARG A 71 -6.97 -20.85 -0.55
C ARG A 71 -7.47 -19.70 -1.45
N PRO A 72 -8.32 -18.75 -0.99
CA PRO A 72 -8.76 -17.63 -1.83
C PRO A 72 -7.62 -16.75 -2.36
N SER A 73 -6.45 -16.79 -1.74
CA SER A 73 -5.25 -16.03 -2.11
C SER A 73 -4.27 -16.84 -2.96
N PHE A 74 -4.76 -17.83 -3.73
CA PHE A 74 -3.94 -18.64 -4.66
C PHE A 74 -2.72 -19.32 -4.00
N VAL A 75 -2.83 -19.61 -2.70
CA VAL A 75 -1.70 -20.09 -1.92
C VAL A 75 -1.17 -21.44 -2.40
N GLY A 76 -2.03 -22.28 -2.99
CA GLY A 76 -1.60 -23.57 -3.53
C GLY A 76 -0.66 -23.39 -4.72
N GLU A 77 -1.04 -22.51 -5.63
CA GLU A 77 -0.29 -22.15 -6.82
C GLU A 77 1.01 -21.43 -6.44
N LEU A 78 0.96 -20.50 -5.48
CA LEU A 78 2.13 -19.80 -4.96
C LEU A 78 3.10 -20.75 -4.25
N CYS A 79 2.61 -21.69 -3.44
CA CYS A 79 3.48 -22.69 -2.81
C CYS A 79 4.11 -23.63 -3.85
N ALA A 80 3.34 -24.03 -4.87
CA ALA A 80 3.88 -24.83 -5.97
C ALA A 80 4.98 -24.08 -6.73
N GLU A 81 4.80 -22.78 -6.98
CA GLU A 81 5.83 -21.94 -7.59
C GLU A 81 7.05 -21.77 -6.69
N ALA A 82 6.84 -21.52 -5.39
CA ALA A 82 7.90 -21.41 -4.39
C ALA A 82 8.74 -22.70 -4.29
N SER A 83 8.11 -23.87 -4.43
CA SER A 83 8.78 -25.17 -4.39
C SER A 83 9.81 -25.38 -5.51
N LYS A 84 9.73 -24.61 -6.60
CA LYS A 84 10.72 -24.60 -7.69
C LYS A 84 12.03 -23.90 -7.29
N GLY A 85 12.09 -23.33 -6.10
CA GLY A 85 13.25 -22.65 -5.55
C GLY A 85 13.50 -21.26 -6.15
N PRO A 86 14.42 -20.48 -5.55
CA PRO A 86 14.72 -19.14 -6.01
C PRO A 86 15.32 -19.14 -7.42
N VAL A 87 15.08 -18.06 -8.16
CA VAL A 87 15.86 -17.74 -9.36
C VAL A 87 16.82 -16.61 -9.04
N HIS A 88 18.05 -16.74 -9.51
CA HIS A 88 18.95 -15.61 -9.56
C HIS A 88 18.56 -14.78 -10.78
N GLY A 89 18.02 -13.58 -10.53
CA GLY A 89 17.71 -12.63 -11.58
C GLY A 89 18.98 -12.14 -12.30
N GLU A 90 18.78 -11.53 -13.47
CA GLU A 90 19.81 -10.74 -14.14
C GLU A 90 20.31 -9.63 -13.21
N GLN A 91 21.55 -9.17 -13.40
CA GLN A 91 22.12 -8.08 -12.63
C GLN A 91 21.32 -6.79 -12.87
N GLN A 92 20.36 -6.51 -11.99
CA GLN A 92 19.70 -5.21 -11.92
C GLN A 92 20.74 -4.14 -11.51
N PRO A 93 20.57 -2.88 -11.97
CA PRO A 93 21.30 -1.75 -11.43
C PRO A 93 21.22 -1.77 -9.89
N ALA A 94 22.31 -1.36 -9.23
CA ALA A 94 22.39 -1.49 -7.77
C ALA A 94 21.25 -0.76 -7.03
N HIS A 95 20.73 0.34 -7.59
CA HIS A 95 19.62 1.10 -7.00
C HIS A 95 18.24 0.44 -7.19
N ASP A 96 18.06 -0.38 -8.22
CA ASP A 96 16.81 -1.11 -8.51
C ASP A 96 16.67 -2.40 -7.69
N ARG A 97 17.76 -2.81 -7.01
CA ARG A 97 17.78 -4.04 -6.23
C ARG A 97 16.93 -3.90 -4.97
N ILE A 98 16.12 -4.93 -4.70
CA ILE A 98 15.46 -5.11 -3.40
C ILE A 98 16.40 -5.87 -2.44
N GLU A 99 16.60 -5.33 -1.23
CA GLU A 99 17.39 -5.98 -0.16
C GLU A 99 16.51 -6.78 0.78
N THR A 100 15.30 -6.29 1.08
CA THR A 100 14.37 -6.90 2.03
C THR A 100 12.93 -6.65 1.62
N LEU A 101 12.04 -7.54 2.03
CA LEU A 101 10.60 -7.34 1.98
C LEU A 101 10.11 -6.84 3.33
N GLU A 102 9.38 -5.74 3.34
CA GLU A 102 8.87 -5.15 4.57
C GLU A 102 7.34 -5.13 4.56
N LEU A 103 6.77 -5.72 5.60
CA LEU A 103 5.37 -5.61 5.95
C LEU A 103 5.16 -4.38 6.83
N TYR A 104 4.24 -3.50 6.45
CA TYR A 104 3.94 -2.27 7.18
C TYR A 104 2.44 -2.02 7.28
N ALA A 105 2.04 -1.23 8.27
CA ALA A 105 0.65 -0.82 8.43
C ALA A 105 0.48 0.64 7.97
N GLN A 106 -0.64 0.91 7.30
CA GLN A 106 -1.12 2.25 7.01
C GLN A 106 -2.60 2.33 7.36
N TRP A 107 -2.96 3.28 8.21
CA TRP A 107 -4.34 3.52 8.61
C TRP A 107 -4.86 4.78 7.95
N GLY A 108 -6.08 4.71 7.42
CA GLY A 108 -6.83 5.91 7.10
C GLY A 108 -7.49 6.44 8.37
N LEU A 109 -7.50 7.76 8.56
CA LEU A 109 -8.33 8.42 9.55
C LEU A 109 -9.16 9.47 8.82
N ASP A 110 -10.47 9.27 8.77
CA ASP A 110 -11.41 10.33 8.41
C ASP A 110 -11.51 11.27 9.60
N THR A 111 -10.88 12.45 9.52
CA THR A 111 -10.90 13.40 10.65
C THR A 111 -12.25 14.07 10.87
N HIS A 112 -13.19 13.97 9.92
CA HIS A 112 -14.54 14.49 10.10
C HIS A 112 -15.37 13.53 10.96
N THR A 113 -15.32 12.24 10.65
CA THR A 113 -16.09 11.21 11.37
C THR A 113 -15.32 10.57 12.52
N GLN A 114 -14.02 10.84 12.65
CA GLN A 114 -13.10 10.21 13.60
C GLN A 114 -13.05 8.68 13.46
N THR A 115 -13.21 8.18 12.23
CA THR A 115 -13.22 6.75 11.94
C THR A 115 -11.89 6.32 11.32
N TYR A 116 -11.32 5.25 11.88
CA TYR A 116 -10.15 4.61 11.29
C TYR A 116 -10.54 3.54 10.26
N SER A 117 -9.79 3.46 9.17
CA SER A 117 -9.94 2.46 8.11
C SER A 117 -8.64 1.70 7.86
N GLY A 118 -8.74 0.48 7.33
CA GLY A 118 -7.57 -0.34 6.97
C GLY A 118 -6.71 -0.82 8.15
N THR A 119 -7.25 -0.86 9.37
CA THR A 119 -6.44 -1.07 10.59
C THR A 119 -5.91 -2.48 10.78
N THR A 120 -6.52 -3.47 10.13
CA THR A 120 -6.22 -4.88 10.34
C THR A 120 -5.14 -5.43 9.40
N ARG A 121 -4.94 -4.80 8.24
CA ARG A 121 -4.15 -5.37 7.16
C ARG A 121 -2.75 -4.77 7.10
N LEU A 122 -1.76 -5.65 6.91
CA LEU A 122 -0.41 -5.26 6.53
C LEU A 122 -0.30 -5.18 5.00
N ARG A 123 0.44 -4.17 4.55
CA ARG A 123 0.86 -3.99 3.15
C ARG A 123 2.30 -4.48 3.02
N LEU A 124 2.71 -4.79 1.80
CA LEU A 124 4.04 -5.30 1.50
C LEU A 124 4.72 -4.42 0.46
N HIS A 125 5.99 -4.10 0.68
CA HIS A 125 6.86 -3.50 -0.32
C HIS A 125 8.27 -4.08 -0.27
N GLY A 126 9.03 -3.87 -1.33
CA GLY A 126 10.46 -4.13 -1.37
C GLY A 126 11.21 -2.89 -0.90
N VAL A 127 12.23 -3.06 -0.08
CA VAL A 127 13.10 -1.99 0.37
C VAL A 127 14.47 -2.16 -0.27
N GLY A 128 14.90 -1.15 -1.03
CA GLY A 128 16.20 -1.12 -1.68
C GLY A 128 17.35 -0.71 -0.75
N PRO A 129 18.59 -0.66 -1.27
CA PRO A 129 19.76 -0.23 -0.51
C PRO A 129 19.69 1.25 -0.12
N VAL A 130 20.54 1.65 0.82
CA VAL A 130 20.74 3.06 1.14
C VAL A 130 21.41 3.75 -0.04
N LEU A 131 20.75 4.77 -0.57
CA LEU A 131 21.22 5.53 -1.72
C LEU A 131 22.52 6.28 -1.41
N GLN A 132 23.50 6.15 -2.30
CA GLN A 132 24.80 6.80 -2.17
C GLN A 132 24.81 8.22 -2.76
N GLU A 133 23.81 8.54 -3.58
CA GLU A 133 23.57 9.81 -4.27
C GLU A 133 22.07 10.11 -4.35
N ASP A 134 21.71 11.34 -4.71
CA ASP A 134 20.32 11.73 -4.91
C ASP A 134 19.75 11.01 -6.15
N HIS A 135 18.46 10.65 -6.11
CA HIS A 135 17.75 10.01 -7.22
C HIS A 135 16.49 10.82 -7.58
N PRO A 136 16.61 11.85 -8.45
CA PRO A 136 15.53 12.80 -8.73
C PRO A 136 14.27 12.14 -9.32
N GLU A 137 14.44 11.11 -10.14
CA GLU A 137 13.34 10.37 -10.79
C GLU A 137 12.44 9.66 -9.77
N GLU A 138 13.02 9.24 -8.64
CA GLU A 138 12.32 8.55 -7.56
C GLU A 138 11.98 9.50 -6.39
N HIS A 139 12.29 10.80 -6.56
CA HIS A 139 12.14 11.83 -5.54
C HIS A 139 12.82 11.47 -4.19
N LYS A 140 13.97 10.80 -4.26
CA LYS A 140 14.76 10.40 -3.07
C LYS A 140 16.10 11.12 -3.00
N ARG A 141 16.56 11.35 -1.78
CA ARG A 141 17.86 11.94 -1.46
C ARG A 141 18.88 10.89 -1.06
N LYS A 142 20.16 11.25 -1.13
CA LYS A 142 21.27 10.50 -0.55
C LYS A 142 20.98 10.16 0.92
N GLY A 143 21.20 8.89 1.28
CA GLY A 143 20.94 8.37 2.61
C GLY A 143 19.52 7.83 2.82
N GLU A 144 18.60 8.05 1.88
CA GLU A 144 17.28 7.43 1.89
C GLU A 144 17.30 6.04 1.21
N ARG A 145 16.18 5.34 1.28
CA ARG A 145 15.94 4.07 0.57
C ARG A 145 14.75 4.23 -0.36
N ILE A 146 14.79 3.55 -1.50
CA ILE A 146 13.63 3.43 -2.40
C ILE A 146 12.73 2.29 -1.89
N GLU A 147 11.43 2.55 -1.88
CA GLU A 147 10.37 1.61 -1.54
C GLU A 147 9.70 1.17 -2.85
N TRP A 148 9.92 -0.09 -3.23
CA TRP A 148 9.46 -0.66 -4.50
C TRP A 148 8.14 -1.40 -4.31
N ALA A 149 7.16 -1.14 -5.18
CA ALA A 149 6.05 -2.07 -5.34
C ALA A 149 6.58 -3.42 -5.82
N VAL A 150 6.12 -4.52 -5.23
CA VAL A 150 6.54 -5.88 -5.60
C VAL A 150 5.50 -6.61 -6.45
N SER A 151 4.39 -5.94 -6.77
CA SER A 151 3.37 -6.46 -7.68
C SER A 151 3.98 -6.85 -9.02
N LEU A 152 3.52 -7.98 -9.57
CA LEU A 152 3.99 -8.57 -10.83
C LEU A 152 5.48 -8.97 -10.86
N THR A 153 6.19 -8.88 -9.74
CA THR A 153 7.55 -9.39 -9.65
C THR A 153 7.49 -10.92 -9.53
N PRO A 154 8.22 -11.69 -10.36
CA PRO A 154 8.18 -13.14 -10.30
C PRO A 154 8.51 -13.66 -8.89
N LEU A 155 7.61 -14.43 -8.28
CA LEU A 155 7.75 -14.89 -6.89
C LEU A 155 9.14 -15.46 -6.58
N ARG A 156 9.69 -16.24 -7.50
CA ARG A 156 10.98 -16.92 -7.35
C ARG A 156 12.16 -15.96 -7.19
N SER A 157 12.09 -14.72 -7.69
CA SER A 157 13.15 -13.73 -7.46
C SER A 157 13.10 -13.14 -6.04
N LEU A 158 11.94 -13.21 -5.39
CA LEU A 158 11.69 -12.67 -4.04
C LEU A 158 11.98 -13.69 -2.92
N LEU A 159 12.00 -15.00 -3.22
CA LEU A 159 12.07 -16.07 -2.22
C LEU A 159 13.25 -15.95 -1.25
N ALA A 160 14.41 -15.50 -1.73
CA ALA A 160 15.62 -15.37 -0.92
C ALA A 160 15.66 -14.08 -0.08
N LEU A 161 14.72 -13.16 -0.28
CA LEU A 161 14.71 -11.88 0.41
C LEU A 161 14.24 -12.06 1.87
N PRO A 162 14.95 -11.44 2.84
CA PRO A 162 14.48 -11.41 4.21
C PRO A 162 13.15 -10.67 4.33
N VAL A 163 12.26 -11.20 5.18
CA VAL A 163 10.97 -10.56 5.52
C VAL A 163 11.09 -9.83 6.86
N ARG A 164 10.56 -8.62 6.91
CA ARG A 164 10.55 -7.74 8.09
C ARG A 164 9.15 -7.21 8.37
N VAL A 165 8.93 -6.85 9.62
CA VAL A 165 7.72 -6.15 10.05
C VAL A 165 8.14 -4.78 10.57
N ASN A 166 7.58 -3.74 9.97
CA ASN A 166 7.70 -2.36 10.43
C ASN A 166 6.56 -2.07 11.41
N GLN A 167 6.92 -1.78 12.65
CA GLN A 167 5.98 -1.50 13.72
C GLN A 167 5.47 -0.05 13.71
N SER A 168 6.11 0.84 12.94
CA SER A 168 5.63 2.20 12.75
C SER A 168 4.44 2.20 11.80
N VAL A 169 3.32 2.74 12.24
CA VAL A 169 2.11 2.88 11.45
C VAL A 169 2.01 4.31 10.93
N ARG A 170 1.84 4.45 9.61
CA ARG A 170 1.50 5.74 8.99
C ARG A 170 -0.01 5.97 9.09
N ILE A 171 -0.44 7.12 9.60
CA ILE A 171 -1.84 7.55 9.62
C ILE A 171 -2.03 8.62 8.55
N THR A 172 -2.89 8.36 7.58
CA THR A 172 -3.20 9.27 6.47
C THR A 172 -4.63 9.79 6.57
N GLU A 173 -4.86 11.05 6.22
CA GLU A 173 -6.22 11.60 6.13
C GLU A 173 -7.04 10.85 5.07
N ASP A 174 -8.22 10.36 5.47
CA ASP A 174 -9.10 9.55 4.63
C ASP A 174 -10.42 10.26 4.27
N ASP A 175 -10.68 11.45 4.83
CA ASP A 175 -11.76 12.30 4.32
C ASP A 175 -11.35 12.93 2.98
N GLN A 176 -11.97 12.47 1.89
CA GLN A 176 -11.75 13.02 0.55
C GLN A 176 -12.05 14.52 0.44
N ALA A 177 -12.85 15.07 1.35
CA ALA A 177 -13.19 16.49 1.40
C ALA A 177 -12.19 17.33 2.21
N ALA A 178 -11.28 16.71 2.97
CA ALA A 178 -10.25 17.43 3.70
C ALA A 178 -9.15 17.95 2.74
N GLN A 179 -8.58 19.11 3.06
CA GLN A 179 -7.44 19.66 2.33
C GLN A 179 -6.24 18.71 2.36
N ALA A 180 -6.03 18.05 3.50
CA ALA A 180 -4.94 17.13 3.73
C ALA A 180 -5.20 15.70 3.20
N TRP A 181 -6.25 15.46 2.39
CA TRP A 181 -6.58 14.12 1.91
C TRP A 181 -5.38 13.36 1.32
N MET A 182 -5.20 12.10 1.75
CA MET A 182 -4.05 11.23 1.45
C MET A 182 -2.69 11.68 2.03
N GLN A 183 -2.61 12.81 2.73
CA GLN A 183 -1.39 13.21 3.42
C GLN A 183 -1.23 12.49 4.77
N GLU A 184 0.02 12.31 5.19
CA GLU A 184 0.34 11.81 6.52
C GLU A 184 -0.01 12.87 7.58
N ILE A 185 -0.91 12.51 8.48
CA ILE A 185 -1.38 13.39 9.58
C ILE A 185 -0.94 12.89 10.95
N GLY A 186 -0.32 11.71 11.01
CA GLY A 186 0.21 11.17 12.25
C GLY A 186 0.93 9.85 12.10
N ARG A 187 1.51 9.39 13.20
CA ARG A 187 2.13 8.07 13.33
C ARG A 187 1.69 7.40 14.63
N ALA A 188 1.58 6.09 14.57
CA ALA A 188 1.41 5.24 15.75
C ALA A 188 2.47 4.13 15.77
N GLN A 189 2.54 3.40 16.88
CA GLN A 189 3.32 2.18 16.98
C GLN A 189 2.37 1.01 17.21
N VAL A 190 2.50 -0.03 16.38
CA VAL A 190 1.82 -1.31 16.61
C VAL A 190 2.81 -2.21 17.30
N GLU A 191 2.51 -2.47 18.57
CA GLU A 191 3.34 -3.32 19.40
C GLU A 191 3.26 -4.76 18.91
N ASP A 192 2.06 -5.31 18.78
CA ASP A 192 1.80 -6.70 18.39
C ASP A 192 1.29 -6.82 16.96
N VAL A 193 1.96 -7.67 16.17
CA VAL A 193 1.45 -8.18 14.89
C VAL A 193 1.23 -9.68 15.05
N THR A 194 0.11 -10.17 14.52
CA THR A 194 -0.24 -11.59 14.59
C THR A 194 0.33 -12.40 13.42
N LEU A 195 0.50 -13.71 13.60
CA LEU A 195 0.90 -14.62 12.51
C LEU A 195 -0.03 -14.50 11.30
N GLY A 196 -1.34 -14.40 11.54
CA GLY A 196 -2.35 -14.29 10.51
C GLY A 196 -2.20 -13.02 9.67
N GLN A 197 -1.90 -11.89 10.30
CA GLN A 197 -1.66 -10.62 9.61
C GLN A 197 -0.38 -10.66 8.75
N VAL A 198 0.68 -11.32 9.23
CA VAL A 198 1.91 -11.53 8.45
C VAL A 198 1.62 -12.35 7.20
N ILE A 199 0.96 -13.51 7.36
CA ILE A 199 0.63 -14.39 6.23
C ILE A 199 -0.33 -13.67 5.26
N GLU A 200 -1.39 -13.06 5.77
CA GLU A 200 -2.38 -12.34 4.95
C GLU A 200 -1.75 -11.19 4.17
N GLY A 201 -0.89 -10.38 4.80
CA GLY A 201 -0.22 -9.26 4.14
C GLY A 201 0.69 -9.73 2.99
N LEU A 202 1.43 -10.82 3.19
CA LEU A 202 2.25 -11.43 2.15
C LEU A 202 1.40 -12.03 1.02
N MET A 203 0.41 -12.85 1.37
CA MET A 203 -0.39 -13.56 0.39
C MET A 203 -1.25 -12.60 -0.42
N TRP A 204 -1.78 -11.53 0.18
CA TRP A 204 -2.54 -10.53 -0.56
C TRP A 204 -1.69 -9.91 -1.66
N GLU A 205 -0.52 -9.37 -1.32
CA GLU A 205 0.31 -8.64 -2.29
C GLU A 205 0.77 -9.58 -3.41
N LEU A 206 1.23 -10.77 -3.03
CA LEU A 206 1.71 -11.80 -3.96
C LEU A 206 0.60 -12.46 -4.78
N SER A 207 -0.69 -12.18 -4.51
CA SER A 207 -1.82 -12.73 -5.26
C SER A 207 -2.78 -11.66 -5.79
N PHE A 208 -2.41 -10.39 -5.73
CA PHE A 208 -3.30 -9.28 -6.10
C PHE A 208 -3.85 -9.39 -7.53
N HIS A 209 -3.04 -9.92 -8.45
CA HIS A 209 -3.42 -10.17 -9.84
C HIS A 209 -3.76 -11.65 -10.14
N GLY A 210 -4.00 -12.46 -9.11
CA GLY A 210 -4.21 -13.90 -9.22
C GLY A 210 -2.96 -14.72 -8.95
N GLY A 211 -2.97 -15.98 -9.40
CA GLY A 211 -1.82 -16.88 -9.28
C GLY A 211 -0.65 -16.48 -10.19
N PRO A 212 0.45 -17.26 -10.16
CA PRO A 212 1.64 -16.98 -10.97
C PRO A 212 1.38 -16.88 -12.47
N ALA A 213 0.46 -17.68 -13.01
CA ALA A 213 0.13 -17.68 -14.43
C ALA A 213 -0.65 -16.41 -14.84
N GLU A 214 -1.62 -16.01 -14.02
CA GLU A 214 -2.36 -14.76 -14.23
C GLU A 214 -1.45 -13.54 -14.12
N GLN A 215 -0.52 -13.54 -13.16
CA GLN A 215 0.47 -12.47 -13.01
C GLN A 215 1.38 -12.33 -14.23
N GLU A 216 1.91 -13.43 -14.77
CA GLU A 216 2.74 -13.37 -15.98
C GLU A 216 1.93 -12.83 -17.18
N ALA A 217 0.67 -13.24 -17.32
CA ALA A 217 -0.19 -12.73 -18.38
C ALA A 217 -0.47 -11.22 -18.25
N VAL A 218 -0.69 -10.72 -17.02
CA VAL A 218 -0.85 -9.29 -16.76
C VAL A 218 0.45 -8.54 -17.05
N ALA A 219 1.59 -9.06 -16.58
CA ALA A 219 2.90 -8.46 -16.81
C ALA A 219 3.22 -8.35 -18.32
N GLU A 220 2.97 -9.41 -19.07
CA GLU A 220 3.20 -9.42 -20.52
C GLU A 220 2.28 -8.45 -21.26
N GLY A 221 0.99 -8.40 -20.88
CA GLY A 221 0.06 -7.42 -21.43
C GLY A 221 0.51 -5.97 -21.20
N LEU A 222 1.03 -5.66 -20.02
CA LEU A 222 1.60 -4.33 -19.72
C LEU A 222 2.86 -4.05 -20.54
N ARG A 223 3.77 -5.02 -20.68
CA ARG A 223 4.97 -4.88 -21.53
C ARG A 223 4.59 -4.59 -22.98
N GLN A 224 3.57 -5.29 -23.50
CA GLN A 224 3.05 -5.05 -24.83
C GLN A 224 2.49 -3.63 -24.98
N GLN A 225 1.66 -3.16 -24.03
CA GLN A 225 1.13 -1.78 -24.06
C GLN A 225 2.24 -0.73 -24.02
N VAL A 226 3.28 -0.95 -23.21
CA VAL A 226 4.45 -0.08 -23.18
C VAL A 226 5.18 -0.06 -24.53
N ALA A 227 5.32 -1.22 -25.19
CA ALA A 227 5.91 -1.30 -26.52
C ALA A 227 5.06 -0.54 -27.55
N GLU A 228 3.74 -0.71 -27.57
CA GLU A 228 2.82 0.00 -28.46
C GLU A 228 2.87 1.53 -28.27
N LEU A 229 3.01 1.99 -27.02
CA LEU A 229 3.22 3.41 -26.71
C LEU A 229 4.57 3.93 -27.24
N LYS A 230 5.66 3.17 -27.04
CA LYS A 230 7.00 3.53 -27.54
C LYS A 230 7.06 3.56 -29.07
N ASP A 231 6.34 2.64 -29.71
CA ASP A 231 6.27 2.54 -31.16
C ASP A 231 5.26 3.53 -31.78
N GLY A 232 4.51 4.27 -30.94
CA GLY A 232 3.53 5.27 -31.38
C GLY A 232 2.29 4.66 -32.06
N THR A 233 2.05 3.36 -31.86
CA THR A 233 0.90 2.63 -32.45
C THR A 233 -0.33 2.67 -31.54
N ALA A 234 -0.12 2.91 -30.24
CA ALA A 234 -1.20 3.08 -29.28
C ALA A 234 -1.95 4.41 -29.50
N LYS A 235 -3.29 4.34 -29.53
CA LYS A 235 -4.13 5.54 -29.49
C LYS A 235 -4.09 6.13 -28.08
N THR A 236 -3.63 7.37 -27.97
CA THR A 236 -3.64 8.13 -26.71
C THR A 236 -4.80 9.12 -26.68
N TYR A 237 -5.25 9.44 -25.47
CA TYR A 237 -6.23 10.49 -25.20
C TYR A 237 -5.57 11.50 -24.26
N SER A 238 -5.94 12.77 -24.37
CA SER A 238 -5.44 13.76 -23.42
C SER A 238 -6.01 13.46 -22.03
N SER A 239 -5.26 13.80 -20.99
CA SER A 239 -5.76 13.77 -19.62
C SER A 239 -7.06 14.59 -19.51
N ASP A 240 -7.15 15.71 -20.22
CA ASP A 240 -8.31 16.61 -20.19
C ASP A 240 -9.56 15.91 -20.71
N GLU A 241 -9.49 15.22 -21.84
CA GLU A 241 -10.62 14.47 -22.39
C GLU A 241 -11.16 13.41 -21.42
N VAL A 242 -10.26 12.76 -20.67
CA VAL A 242 -10.63 11.69 -19.74
C VAL A 242 -11.19 12.25 -18.43
N PHE A 243 -10.54 13.24 -17.83
CA PHE A 243 -10.87 13.71 -16.48
C PHE A 243 -11.91 14.82 -16.46
N GLU A 244 -12.06 15.63 -17.53
CA GLU A 244 -13.16 16.61 -17.62
C GLU A 244 -14.50 15.90 -17.43
N ARG A 245 -14.71 14.77 -18.12
CA ARG A 245 -15.94 13.97 -18.01
C ARG A 245 -16.25 13.50 -16.59
N LEU A 246 -15.21 13.25 -15.78
CA LEU A 246 -15.36 12.77 -14.41
C LEU A 246 -15.60 13.91 -13.41
N GLY A 247 -15.10 15.10 -13.72
CA GLY A 247 -15.13 16.24 -12.81
C GLY A 247 -16.22 17.26 -13.05
N LEU A 248 -16.69 17.38 -14.30
CA LEU A 248 -17.65 18.39 -14.77
C LEU A 248 -18.92 18.46 -13.92
N PRO A 249 -19.62 17.35 -13.60
CA PRO A 249 -20.92 17.43 -12.94
C PRO A 249 -20.85 18.12 -11.57
N GLY A 250 -19.79 17.85 -10.81
CA GLY A 250 -19.56 18.49 -9.51
C GLY A 250 -19.25 19.98 -9.64
N CYS A 251 -18.52 20.39 -10.67
CA CYS A 251 -18.20 21.80 -10.93
C CYS A 251 -19.43 22.57 -11.41
N GLU A 252 -20.15 22.08 -12.42
CA GLU A 252 -21.39 22.70 -12.91
C GLU A 252 -22.47 22.77 -11.82
N GLY A 253 -22.44 21.81 -10.89
CA GLY A 253 -23.29 21.83 -9.71
C GLY A 253 -23.01 23.01 -8.78
N LEU A 254 -21.75 23.42 -8.61
CA LEU A 254 -21.31 24.42 -7.62
C LEU A 254 -21.21 25.87 -8.12
N PHE A 255 -21.03 26.06 -9.43
CA PHE A 255 -20.73 27.36 -10.02
C PHE A 255 -21.85 27.84 -10.96
N ASP A 256 -22.15 29.14 -10.92
CA ASP A 256 -23.00 29.82 -11.91
C ASP A 256 -22.19 30.22 -13.14
N GLU A 257 -20.95 30.68 -12.94
CA GLU A 257 -20.08 31.17 -14.00
C GLU A 257 -18.61 30.77 -13.74
N PHE A 258 -17.90 30.41 -14.81
CA PHE A 258 -16.46 30.10 -14.77
C PHE A 258 -15.57 31.25 -15.25
N GLY A 259 -16.14 32.37 -15.72
CA GLY A 259 -15.36 33.58 -16.01
C GLY A 259 -14.29 33.45 -17.09
N GLY A 260 -14.44 32.49 -18.01
CA GLY A 260 -13.45 32.18 -19.06
C GLY A 260 -12.38 31.17 -18.64
N HIS A 261 -12.43 30.65 -17.41
CA HIS A 261 -11.58 29.54 -16.95
C HIS A 261 -12.19 28.19 -17.33
N GLU A 262 -11.33 27.19 -17.52
CA GLU A 262 -11.79 25.82 -17.73
C GLU A 262 -12.31 25.23 -16.41
N PRO A 263 -13.41 24.46 -16.41
CA PRO A 263 -13.93 23.84 -15.19
C PRO A 263 -12.88 23.01 -14.44
N ARG A 264 -11.96 22.35 -15.17
CA ARG A 264 -10.85 21.58 -14.59
C ARG A 264 -9.88 22.46 -13.80
N GLU A 265 -9.56 23.66 -14.29
CA GLU A 265 -8.68 24.60 -13.58
C GLU A 265 -9.29 24.98 -12.23
N VAL A 266 -10.59 25.33 -12.25
CA VAL A 266 -11.34 25.66 -11.03
C VAL A 266 -11.43 24.46 -10.10
N ASP A 267 -11.68 23.27 -10.64
CA ASP A 267 -11.75 22.00 -9.90
C ASP A 267 -10.47 21.69 -9.13
N GLN A 268 -9.31 21.86 -9.78
CA GLN A 268 -8.00 21.61 -9.17
C GLN A 268 -7.71 22.62 -8.06
N ALA A 269 -8.03 23.89 -8.28
CA ALA A 269 -7.82 24.95 -7.30
C ALA A 269 -8.61 24.73 -5.99
N LEU A 270 -9.71 23.97 -6.03
CA LEU A 270 -10.47 23.64 -4.81
C LEU A 270 -9.65 22.88 -3.77
N ARG A 271 -8.56 22.20 -4.17
CA ARG A 271 -7.66 21.50 -3.23
C ARG A 271 -6.86 22.46 -2.36
N ASP A 272 -6.69 23.72 -2.79
CA ASP A 272 -5.86 24.69 -2.09
C ASP A 272 -6.63 25.48 -1.02
N ILE A 273 -7.97 25.39 -1.01
CA ILE A 273 -8.81 26.10 -0.03
C ILE A 273 -8.60 25.50 1.36
N GLY A 274 -8.30 26.33 2.36
CA GLY A 274 -8.22 25.89 3.75
C GLY A 274 -9.52 25.26 4.24
N ASP A 275 -9.46 24.19 5.03
CA ASP A 275 -10.66 23.47 5.50
C ASP A 275 -11.67 24.39 6.22
N THR A 276 -11.19 25.38 6.97
CA THR A 276 -12.01 26.32 7.74
C THR A 276 -12.27 27.66 7.05
N GLU A 277 -11.68 27.88 5.88
CA GLU A 277 -11.80 29.12 5.14
C GLU A 277 -13.11 29.18 4.36
N ASN A 278 -13.75 30.35 4.25
CA ASN A 278 -14.93 30.48 3.40
C ASN A 278 -14.55 30.24 1.93
N ALA A 279 -15.20 29.26 1.30
CA ALA A 279 -14.82 28.81 -0.04
C ALA A 279 -15.10 29.89 -1.10
N ALA A 280 -16.25 30.57 -1.03
CA ALA A 280 -16.63 31.59 -1.99
C ALA A 280 -15.69 32.80 -1.96
N ASP A 281 -15.31 33.27 -0.76
CA ASP A 281 -14.36 34.38 -0.60
C ASP A 281 -12.95 34.02 -1.07
N TRP A 282 -12.53 32.77 -0.88
CA TRP A 282 -11.26 32.29 -1.42
C TRP A 282 -11.29 32.23 -2.95
N ILE A 283 -12.33 31.64 -3.54
CA ILE A 283 -12.50 31.51 -4.99
C ILE A 283 -12.55 32.88 -5.65
N ALA A 284 -13.32 33.81 -5.09
CA ALA A 284 -13.41 35.18 -5.59
C ALA A 284 -12.03 35.87 -5.58
N ARG A 285 -11.20 35.65 -4.55
CA ARG A 285 -9.83 36.17 -4.53
C ARG A 285 -8.91 35.49 -5.54
N LYS A 286 -8.96 34.15 -5.64
CA LYS A 286 -8.12 33.35 -6.53
C LYS A 286 -8.35 33.67 -8.01
N PHE A 287 -9.61 33.89 -8.39
CA PHE A 287 -10.04 34.12 -9.78
C PHE A 287 -10.50 35.56 -10.04
N GLU A 288 -10.08 36.52 -9.22
CA GLU A 288 -10.38 37.95 -9.39
C GLU A 288 -11.88 38.26 -9.56
N GLY A 289 -12.75 37.48 -8.90
CA GLY A 289 -14.20 37.61 -8.95
C GLY A 289 -14.86 37.11 -10.25
N ARG A 290 -14.10 36.50 -11.17
CA ARG A 290 -14.63 36.02 -12.46
C ARG A 290 -15.35 34.68 -12.35
N VAL A 291 -14.99 33.85 -11.38
CA VAL A 291 -15.69 32.59 -11.06
C VAL A 291 -16.75 32.86 -9.99
N VAL A 292 -18.00 32.52 -10.28
CA VAL A 292 -19.15 32.81 -9.43
C VAL A 292 -19.70 31.53 -8.82
N VAL A 293 -19.62 31.42 -7.49
CA VAL A 293 -20.22 30.33 -6.70
C VAL A 293 -21.73 30.54 -6.58
N LYS A 294 -22.52 29.47 -6.75
CA LYS A 294 -23.99 29.56 -6.61
C LYS A 294 -24.39 29.99 -5.20
N PRO A 295 -25.46 30.79 -5.04
CA PRO A 295 -25.85 31.36 -3.75
C PRO A 295 -25.97 30.35 -2.61
N GLU A 296 -26.49 29.16 -2.89
CA GLU A 296 -26.70 28.08 -1.92
C GLU A 296 -25.40 27.53 -1.32
N PHE A 297 -24.24 27.70 -1.97
CA PHE A 297 -22.96 27.19 -1.47
C PHE A 297 -22.04 28.27 -0.89
N ARG A 298 -22.42 29.56 -0.96
CA ARG A 298 -21.53 30.67 -0.54
C ARG A 298 -21.20 30.70 0.96
N HIS A 299 -22.02 30.04 1.77
CA HIS A 299 -21.84 29.98 3.21
C HIS A 299 -20.89 28.86 3.66
N LEU A 300 -20.53 27.93 2.77
CA LEU A 300 -19.74 26.75 3.11
C LEU A 300 -18.26 27.09 3.30
N ASN A 301 -17.62 26.43 4.26
CA ASN A 301 -16.16 26.42 4.35
C ASN A 301 -15.53 25.48 3.30
N GLY A 302 -14.21 25.53 3.14
CA GLY A 302 -13.50 24.75 2.11
C GLY A 302 -13.79 23.25 2.16
N ARG A 303 -13.87 22.67 3.37
CA ARG A 303 -14.15 21.23 3.54
C ARG A 303 -15.59 20.89 3.16
N GLU A 304 -16.56 21.64 3.65
CA GLU A 304 -17.98 21.48 3.32
C GLU A 304 -18.24 21.68 1.82
N PHE A 305 -17.58 22.66 1.21
CA PHE A 305 -17.68 22.97 -0.21
C PHE A 305 -17.16 21.81 -1.08
N ARG A 306 -16.00 21.23 -0.72
CA ARG A 306 -15.47 20.02 -1.38
C ARG A 306 -16.38 18.80 -1.18
N ARG A 307 -17.06 18.69 -0.05
CA ARG A 307 -18.04 17.62 0.20
C ARG A 307 -19.29 17.78 -0.66
N ALA A 308 -19.86 18.99 -0.73
CA ALA A 308 -20.99 19.30 -1.61
C ALA A 308 -20.66 18.96 -3.08
N ARG A 309 -19.44 19.26 -3.54
CA ARG A 309 -18.96 18.83 -4.86
C ARG A 309 -19.03 17.32 -5.08
N GLN A 310 -18.61 16.53 -4.10
CA GLN A 310 -18.59 15.07 -4.20
C GLN A 310 -20.00 14.51 -4.28
N ASP A 311 -20.93 15.08 -3.50
CA ASP A 311 -22.33 14.69 -3.53
C ASP A 311 -22.98 15.00 -4.89
N LEU A 312 -22.61 16.12 -5.52
CA LEU A 312 -23.06 16.50 -6.87
C LEU A 312 -22.42 15.68 -8.00
N ARG A 313 -21.34 14.94 -7.74
CA ARG A 313 -20.72 14.01 -8.71
C ARG A 313 -21.39 12.64 -8.75
N ARG A 314 -22.17 12.27 -7.73
CA ARG A 314 -22.84 10.96 -7.60
C ARG A 314 -24.18 10.96 -8.31
#